data_AF-A0A409VPX3-F1
#
_entry.id   AF-A0A409VPX3-F1
#
_cell.length_a   1.000
_cell.length_b   1.000
_cell.length_c   1.000
_cell.angle_alpha   90.00
_cell.angle_beta   90.00
_cell.angle_gamma   90.00
#
_symmetry.space_group_name_H-M   'P 1'
#
loop_
_entity.id
_entity.type
_entity.pdbx_description
1 polymer ?
#
loop_
_entity_poly.entity_id
_entity_poly.type
_entity_poly.pdbx_seq_one_letter_code
_entity_poly.pdbx_strand_id
1 'polypeptide(L)' 'MNNFPAGTRVFFWTSEGEVQYAVVKSSSRLQDGTQILVLQLEGSNKTITLPALGVTIVT' A
#
# COMPACT_ATOMS: atom_id res chain seq x y z
N MET A 1 -16.28 4.22 -1.26
CA MET A 1 -15.41 4.52 -2.41
C MET A 1 -14.05 3.89 -2.14
N ASN A 2 -13.46 3.15 -3.08
CA ASN A 2 -12.14 2.53 -2.86
C ASN A 2 -11.07 3.61 -3.04
N ASN A 3 -10.41 4.01 -1.95
CA ASN A 3 -9.43 5.09 -1.95
C ASN A 3 -8.08 4.67 -2.58
N PHE A 4 -7.90 3.38 -2.87
CA PHE A 4 -6.66 2.81 -3.38
C PHE A 4 -6.93 1.87 -4.57
N PRO A 5 -7.29 2.42 -5.75
CA PRO A 5 -7.38 1.61 -6.96
C PRO A 5 -6.01 1.05 -7.37
N ALA A 6 -6.00 -0.06 -8.12
CA ALA A 6 -4.77 -0.60 -8.69
C ALA A 6 -4.09 0.44 -9.59
N GLY A 7 -2.76 0.55 -9.50
CA GLY A 7 -1.96 1.57 -10.16
C GLY A 7 -1.75 2.84 -9.34
N THR A 8 -2.41 2.99 -8.20
CA THR A 8 -2.20 4.16 -7.31
C THR A 8 -0.80 4.13 -6.72
N ARG A 9 -0.09 5.25 -6.81
CA ARG A 9 1.19 5.44 -6.16
C ARG A 9 0.98 5.85 -4.70
N VAL A 10 1.70 5.19 -3.81
CA VAL A 10 1.59 5.38 -2.37
C VAL A 10 2.96 5.41 -1.73
N PHE A 11 3.04 5.93 -0.52
CA PHE A 11 4.21 5.77 0.34
C PHE A 11 3.82 5.30 1.74
N PHE A 12 4.77 4.70 2.44
CA PHE A 12 4.65 4.31 3.84
C PHE A 12 6.01 4.43 4.54
N TRP A 13 5.98 4.46 5.87
CA TRP A 13 7.19 4.51 6.69
C TRP A 13 7.58 3.09 7.11
N THR A 14 8.86 2.75 6.98
CA THR A 14 9.42 1.51 7.53
C THR A 14 9.59 1.64 9.05
N SER A 15 9.80 0.51 9.74
CA SER A 15 10.15 0.50 11.17
C SER A 15 11.44 1.25 11.49
N GLU A 16 12.30 1.46 10.49
CA GLU A 16 13.57 2.19 10.61
C GLU A 16 13.38 3.71 10.42
N GLY A 17 12.16 4.16 10.11
CA GLY A 17 11.86 5.57 9.88
C GLY A 17 12.21 6.04 8.47
N GLU A 18 12.33 5.12 7.50
CA GLU A 18 12.55 5.46 6.09
C GLU A 18 11.24 5.50 5.30
N VAL A 19 11.14 6.39 4.32
CA VAL A 19 10.01 6.43 3.38
C VAL A 19 10.25 5.46 2.24
N GLN A 20 9.32 4.53 2.03
CA GLN A 20 9.28 3.70 0.83
C GLN A 20 8.08 4.04 -0.04
N TYR A 21 8.33 4.08 -1.35
CA TYR A 21 7.32 4.27 -2.38
C TYR A 21 6.90 2.93 -2.98
N ALA A 22 5.62 2.79 -3.26
CA ALA A 22 5.06 1.58 -3.84
C ALA A 22 3.84 1.89 -4.71
N VAL A 23 3.46 0.91 -5.53
CA VAL A 23 2.27 0.97 -6.38
C VAL A 23 1.27 -0.09 -5.91
N VAL A 24 0.01 0.30 -5.74
CA VAL A 24 -1.06 -0.63 -5.37
C VAL A 24 -1.29 -1.62 -6.52
N LYS A 25 -1.15 -2.92 -6.24
CA LYS A 25 -1.49 -4.00 -7.17
C LYS A 25 -2.93 -4.45 -7.01
N SER A 26 -3.37 -4.63 -5.76
CA SER A 26 -4.73 -5.00 -5.44
C SER A 26 -5.09 -4.57 -4.02
N SER A 27 -6.39 -4.57 -3.73
CA SER A 27 -6.94 -4.26 -2.41
C SER A 27 -8.01 -5.27 -2.05
N SER A 28 -8.00 -5.75 -0.82
CA SER A 28 -9.01 -6.65 -0.27
C SER A 28 -9.54 -6.09 1.04
N ARG A 29 -10.79 -6.43 1.38
CA ARG A 29 -11.36 -6.17 2.70
C ARG A 29 -11.57 -7.49 3.43
N LEU A 30 -11.07 -7.56 4.65
CA LEU A 30 -11.29 -8.68 5.56
C LEU A 30 -12.68 -8.60 6.18
N GLN A 31 -13.13 -9.68 6.83
CA GLN A 31 -14.46 -9.77 7.45
C GLN A 31 -14.65 -8.76 8.60
N ASP A 32 -13.56 -8.34 9.24
CA ASP A 32 -13.54 -7.31 10.29
C ASP A 32 -13.61 -5.86 9.73
N GLY A 33 -13.64 -5.70 8.41
CA GLY A 33 -13.66 -4.41 7.73
C GLY A 33 -12.26 -3.83 7.45
N THR A 34 -11.19 -4.47 7.92
CA THR A 34 -9.81 -4.03 7.67
C THR A 34 -9.52 -4.11 6.17
N GLN A 35 -9.09 -2.99 5.58
CA GLN A 35 -8.66 -2.94 4.18
C GLN A 35 -7.16 -3.23 4.10
N ILE A 36 -6.81 -4.28 3.36
CA ILE A 36 -5.43 -4.72 3.10
C ILE A 36 -5.06 -4.39 1.66
N LEU A 37 -3.85 -3.87 1.47
CA LEU A 37 -3.29 -3.54 0.17
C LEU A 37 -2.13 -4.47 -0.15
N VAL A 38 -2.10 -4.99 -1.38
CA VAL A 38 -0.93 -5.63 -1.97
C VAL A 38 -0.19 -4.58 -2.77
N LEU A 39 1.06 -4.31 -2.40
CA LEU A 39 1.86 -3.21 -2.93
C LEU A 39 3.12 -3.76 -3.62
N GLN A 40 3.48 -3.18 -4.76
CA GLN A 40 4.75 -3.41 -5.44
C GLN A 40 5.70 -2.28 -5.08
N LEU A 41 6.84 -2.59 -4.47
CA LEU A 41 7.85 -1.58 -4.14
C LEU A 41 8.43 -0.96 -5.42
N GLU A 42 8.60 0.35 -5.45
CA GLU A 42 9.24 1.00 -6.59
C GLU A 42 10.74 0.67 -6.62
N GLY A 43 11.28 0.42 -7.81
CA GLY A 43 12.67 0.01 -7.98
C GLY A 43 12.97 -1.44 -7.54
N SER A 44 11.96 -2.22 -7.14
CA SER A 44 12.11 -3.62 -6.78
C SER A 44 10.97 -4.49 -7.32
N ASN A 45 11.24 -5.76 -7.62
CA ASN A 45 10.19 -6.74 -7.91
C ASN A 45 9.58 -7.35 -6.64
N LYS A 46 9.87 -6.79 -5.46
CA LYS A 46 9.29 -7.24 -4.19
C LYS A 46 7.88 -6.71 -3.99
N THR A 47 6.99 -7.63 -3.62
CA THR A 47 5.62 -7.34 -3.21
C THR A 47 5.53 -7.38 -1.70
N ILE A 48 4.81 -6.43 -1.12
CA ILE A 48 4.51 -6.39 0.31
C ILE A 48 3.01 -6.25 0.53
N THR A 49 2.55 -6.60 1.73
CA THR A 49 1.14 -6.52 2.12
C THR A 49 1.03 -5.67 3.36
N LEU A 50 0.26 -4.57 3.30
CA LEU A 50 0.09 -3.64 4.40
C LEU A 50 -1.38 -3.23 4.56
N PRO A 51 -1.84 -2.93 5.79
CA PRO A 51 -3.13 -2.28 6.00
C PRO A 51 -3.16 -0.91 5.34
N ALA A 52 -4.28 -0.55 4.73
CA ALA A 52 -4.48 0.75 4.09
C ALA A 52 -4.31 1.93 5.06
N LEU A 53 -4.50 1.70 6.37
CA LEU A 53 -4.30 2.70 7.42
C LEU A 53 -2.83 3.14 7.60
N GLY A 54 -1.87 2.29 7.19
CA GLY A 54 -0.44 2.59 7.30
C GLY A 54 0.16 3.23 6.05
N VAL A 55 -0.68 3.61 5.08
CA VAL A 55 -0.26 3.99 3.73
C VAL A 55 -0.86 5.33 3.36
N THR A 56 -0.07 6.20 2.72
CA THR A 56 -0.49 7.53 2.26
C THR A 56 -0.42 7.62 0.73
N ILE A 57 -1.42 8.24 0.11
CA ILE A 57 -1.48 8.45 -1.34
C ILE A 57 -0.47 9.53 -1.74
N VAL A 58 0.31 9.27 -2.79
CA VAL A 58 1.16 10.28 -3.45
C VAL A 58 0.29 10.97 -4.50
N THR A 59 0.16 12.29 -4.42
CA THR A 59 -0.59 13.11 -5.38
C THR A 59 0.30 13.66 -6.47
#